data_AF-A0A812NIL4-F1
#
_entry.id   AF-A0A812NIL4-F1
#
_cell.length_a   1.000
_cell.length_b   1.000
_cell.length_c   1.000
_cell.angle_alpha   90.00
_cell.angle_beta   90.00
_cell.angle_gamma   90.00
#
_symmetry.space_group_name_H-M   'P 1'
#
loop_
_entity.id
_entity.type
_entity.pdbx_description
1 polymer ?
#
loop_
_entity_poly.entity_id
_entity_poly.type
_entity_poly.pdbx_seq_one_letter_code
_entity_poly.pdbx_strand_id
1 'polypeptide(L)'
;ANLPADVRCHSAWWTLDLSFCTRGTAVKTYTYYVAQQSPGAEIPPRALAVLQQATWFLPPEKSRLDQARMKAAAAQLVGRHDFCALSSASGGEGSTTRQLIALEVELLEQ
;
A
#
# COMPACT_ATOMS: atom_id res chain seq x y z
N ALA A 1 -15.60 -22.07 10.06
CA ALA A 1 -15.07 -20.82 10.64
C ALA A 1 -16.17 -19.77 10.58
N ASN A 2 -16.52 -19.14 11.71
CA ASN A 2 -17.63 -18.18 11.82
C ASN A 2 -17.21 -16.76 11.41
N LEU A 3 -16.47 -16.61 10.31
CA LEU A 3 -16.00 -15.31 9.84
C LEU A 3 -16.91 -14.76 8.72
N PRO A 4 -17.06 -13.44 8.61
CA PRO A 4 -17.68 -12.79 7.45
C PRO A 4 -17.01 -13.18 6.12
N ALA A 5 -17.71 -13.00 5.01
CA ALA A 5 -17.24 -13.44 3.68
C ALA A 5 -15.96 -12.74 3.19
N ASP A 6 -15.69 -11.54 3.70
CA ASP A 6 -14.53 -10.69 3.41
C ASP A 6 -13.35 -10.90 4.37
N VAL A 7 -13.49 -11.78 5.37
CA VAL A 7 -12.46 -12.05 6.37
C VAL A 7 -12.07 -13.52 6.36
N ARG A 8 -10.78 -13.80 6.21
CA ARG A 8 -10.25 -15.18 6.20
C ARG A 8 -8.99 -15.30 7.05
N CYS A 9 -8.95 -16.33 7.89
CA CYS A 9 -7.69 -16.82 8.46
C CYS A 9 -6.93 -17.60 7.39
N HIS A 10 -5.80 -17.07 6.94
CA HIS A 10 -4.96 -17.73 5.94
C HIS A 10 -4.19 -18.92 6.53
N SER A 11 -3.66 -18.74 7.75
CA SER A 11 -2.88 -19.76 8.45
C SER A 11 -2.95 -19.52 9.97
N ALA A 12 -2.84 -20.60 10.73
CA ALA A 12 -2.75 -20.56 12.18
C ALA A 12 -1.67 -21.55 12.64
N TRP A 13 -0.85 -21.12 13.60
CA TRP A 13 0.20 -21.92 14.20
C TRP A 13 0.22 -21.68 15.70
N TRP A 14 0.71 -22.66 16.45
CA TRP A 14 0.87 -22.57 17.89
C TRP A 14 2.34 -22.33 18.24
N THR A 15 2.58 -21.57 19.30
CA THR A 15 3.90 -21.40 19.92
C THR A 15 3.79 -21.60 21.42
N LEU A 16 4.79 -22.24 22.02
CA LEU A 16 4.95 -22.34 23.47
C LEU A 16 5.69 -21.12 24.05
N ASP A 17 6.21 -20.25 23.19
CA ASP A 17 6.85 -18.99 23.59
C ASP A 17 5.79 -17.97 24.02
N LEU A 18 5.59 -17.86 25.34
CA LEU A 18 4.67 -16.91 25.95
C LEU A 18 5.13 -15.45 25.83
N SER A 19 6.38 -15.19 25.41
CA SER A 19 6.90 -13.84 25.17
C SER A 19 6.60 -13.32 23.76
N PHE A 20 6.04 -14.17 22.88
CA PHE A 20 5.75 -13.80 21.51
C PHE A 20 4.76 -12.63 21.43
N CYS A 21 5.18 -11.54 20.78
CA CYS A 21 4.34 -10.39 20.49
C CYS A 21 4.51 -9.97 19.03
N THR A 22 3.46 -10.17 18.20
CA THR A 22 3.50 -9.90 16.75
C THR A 22 3.97 -8.49 16.41
N ARG A 23 3.56 -7.48 17.20
CA ARG A 23 3.96 -6.09 16.95
C ARG A 23 5.45 -5.85 17.25
N GLY A 24 6.01 -6.54 18.24
CA GLY A 24 7.42 -6.41 18.61
C GLY A 24 8.38 -7.25 17.76
N THR A 25 7.87 -8.30 17.12
CA THR A 25 8.67 -9.24 16.31
C THR A 25 8.58 -8.99 14.80
N ALA A 26 7.57 -8.25 14.33
CA ALA A 26 7.45 -7.91 12.92
C ALA A 26 8.63 -7.01 12.46
N VAL A 27 9.43 -7.52 11.51
CA VAL A 27 10.63 -6.83 11.02
C VAL A 27 10.32 -5.91 9.82
N LYS A 28 9.27 -6.22 9.06
CA LYS A 28 8.93 -5.52 7.81
C LYS A 28 7.43 -5.60 7.52
N THR A 29 6.91 -4.57 6.88
CA THR A 29 5.56 -4.53 6.32
C THR A 29 5.65 -4.25 4.83
N TYR A 30 4.75 -4.87 4.05
CA TYR A 30 4.55 -4.58 2.64
C TYR A 30 3.19 -3.93 2.47
N THR A 31 3.11 -2.90 1.63
CA THR A 31 1.86 -2.20 1.34
C THR A 31 1.79 -1.97 -0.16
N TYR A 32 0.64 -2.32 -0.74
CA TYR A 32 0.38 -2.19 -2.17
C TYR A 32 -0.75 -1.19 -2.37
N TYR A 33 -0.56 -0.25 -3.28
CA TYR A 33 -1.57 0.71 -3.69
C TYR A 33 -1.93 0.42 -5.14
N VAL A 34 -3.22 0.24 -5.42
CA VAL A 34 -3.72 -0.03 -6.76
C VAL A 34 -4.47 1.20 -7.25
N ALA A 35 -4.06 1.73 -8.40
CA ALA A 35 -4.71 2.84 -9.05
C ALA A 35 -5.04 2.48 -10.49
N GLN A 36 -6.22 2.92 -10.96
CA GLN A 36 -6.67 2.73 -12.32
C GLN A 36 -6.89 4.09 -12.98
N GLN A 37 -6.25 4.29 -14.14
CA GLN A 37 -6.53 5.40 -15.04
C GLN A 37 -7.47 4.90 -16.14
N SER A 38 -8.74 5.31 -16.09
CA SER A 38 -9.74 4.88 -17.07
C SER A 38 -10.04 6.01 -18.05
N PRO A 39 -9.85 5.82 -19.37
CA PRO A 39 -10.35 6.75 -20.37
C PRO A 39 -11.87 6.56 -20.49
N GLY A 40 -12.63 7.14 -19.55
CA GLY A 40 -14.09 7.25 -19.64
C GLY A 40 -14.92 6.15 -18.99
N ALA A 41 -14.35 5.21 -18.23
CA ALA A 41 -15.17 4.28 -17.46
C ALA A 41 -15.31 4.74 -16.00
N GLU A 42 -16.53 5.13 -15.62
CA GLU A 42 -17.00 5.22 -14.23
C GLU A 42 -16.97 3.83 -13.52
N ILE A 43 -16.68 2.76 -14.26
CA ILE A 43 -16.79 1.37 -13.81
C ILE A 43 -15.46 0.64 -14.08
N PRO A 44 -14.80 0.03 -13.07
CA PRO A 44 -13.62 -0.80 -13.27
C PRO A 44 -13.92 -2.01 -14.17
N PRO A 45 -12.93 -2.55 -14.92
CA PRO A 45 -13.08 -3.82 -15.62
C PRO A 45 -13.60 -4.89 -14.68
N ARG A 46 -14.44 -5.79 -15.20
CA ARG A 46 -15.21 -6.78 -14.42
C ARG A 46 -14.37 -7.62 -13.46
N ALA A 47 -13.11 -7.88 -13.77
CA ALA A 47 -12.16 -8.63 -12.94
C ALA A 47 -11.71 -7.87 -11.66
N LEU A 48 -11.80 -6.54 -11.65
CA LEU A 48 -11.41 -5.68 -10.52
C LEU A 48 -12.62 -5.06 -9.80
N ALA A 49 -13.85 -5.38 -10.20
CA ALA A 49 -15.06 -4.84 -9.59
C ALA A 49 -15.13 -5.10 -8.07
N VAL A 50 -14.62 -6.26 -7.60
CA VAL A 50 -14.53 -6.58 -6.16
C VAL A 50 -13.56 -5.66 -5.42
N LEU A 51 -12.55 -5.12 -6.12
CA LEU A 51 -11.55 -4.21 -5.57
C LEU A 51 -11.90 -2.75 -5.78
N GLN A 52 -13.11 -2.43 -6.28
CA GLN A 52 -13.52 -1.04 -6.56
C GLN A 52 -13.38 -0.14 -5.33
N GLN A 53 -13.74 -0.62 -4.14
CA GLN A 53 -13.60 0.15 -2.89
C GLN A 53 -12.14 0.33 -2.44
N ALA A 54 -11.22 -0.50 -2.94
CA ALA A 54 -9.81 -0.50 -2.60
C ALA A 54 -8.91 0.08 -3.72
N THR A 55 -9.52 0.52 -4.83
CA THR A 55 -8.80 1.03 -6.02
C THR A 55 -8.99 2.53 -6.13
N TRP A 56 -7.90 3.27 -6.35
CA TRP A 56 -7.97 4.68 -6.66
C TRP A 56 -8.28 4.91 -8.14
N PHE A 57 -9.37 5.61 -8.43
CA PHE A 57 -9.74 6.01 -9.78
C PHE A 57 -9.18 7.39 -10.09
N LEU A 58 -8.28 7.45 -11.07
CA LEU A 58 -7.69 8.72 -11.51
C LEU A 58 -8.53 9.30 -12.66
N PRO A 59 -8.95 10.58 -12.57
CA PRO A 59 -9.74 11.21 -13.63
C PRO A 59 -9.02 11.18 -14.98
N PRO A 60 -9.75 11.00 -16.10
CA PRO A 60 -9.17 10.93 -17.44
C PRO A 60 -8.50 12.24 -17.87
N GLU A 61 -8.93 13.37 -17.31
CA GLU A 61 -8.37 14.70 -17.54
C GLU A 61 -7.01 14.92 -16.85
N LYS A 62 -6.63 14.05 -15.91
CA LYS A 62 -5.26 14.02 -15.41
C LYS A 62 -4.40 13.33 -16.46
N SER A 63 -3.40 14.07 -16.95
CA SER A 63 -2.32 13.63 -17.85
C SER A 63 -1.92 12.18 -17.59
N ARG A 64 -1.62 11.41 -18.66
CA ARG A 64 -1.03 10.05 -18.53
C ARG A 64 0.02 10.03 -17.42
N LEU A 65 -0.09 9.08 -16.51
CA LEU A 65 0.92 8.88 -15.47
C LEU A 65 2.29 8.68 -16.13
N ASP A 66 3.24 9.54 -15.77
CA ASP A 66 4.62 9.41 -16.23
C ASP A 66 5.36 8.41 -15.34
N GLN A 67 5.37 7.14 -15.78
CA GLN A 67 5.97 6.05 -15.01
C GLN A 67 7.46 6.30 -14.74
N ALA A 68 8.20 6.86 -15.68
CA ALA A 68 9.63 7.10 -15.50
C ALA A 68 9.88 8.12 -14.39
N ARG A 69 9.10 9.21 -14.38
CA ARG A 69 9.18 10.22 -13.31
C ARG A 69 8.71 9.66 -11.97
N MET A 70 7.68 8.84 -11.95
CA MET A 70 7.21 8.19 -10.71
C MET A 70 8.26 7.23 -10.16
N LYS A 71 8.88 6.38 -10.99
CA LYS A 71 9.99 5.49 -10.60
C LYS A 71 11.18 6.28 -10.07
N ALA A 72 11.55 7.37 -10.74
CA ALA A 72 12.65 8.24 -10.30
C ALA A 72 12.37 8.88 -8.93
N ALA A 73 11.15 9.40 -8.72
CA ALA A 73 10.74 9.97 -7.43
C ALA A 73 10.68 8.90 -6.32
N ALA A 74 10.14 7.71 -6.62
CA ALA A 74 10.08 6.59 -5.69
C ALA A 74 11.48 6.16 -5.21
N ALA A 75 12.46 6.10 -6.12
CA ALA A 75 13.83 5.75 -5.79
C ALA A 75 14.46 6.70 -4.76
N GLN A 76 14.08 7.98 -4.75
CA GLN A 76 14.60 8.97 -3.78
C GLN A 76 14.07 8.73 -2.35
N LEU A 77 12.94 8.03 -2.21
CA LEU A 77 12.34 7.72 -0.90
C LEU A 77 12.94 6.47 -0.24
N VAL A 78 13.71 5.66 -0.99
CA VAL A 78 14.38 4.47 -0.45
C VAL A 78 15.51 4.90 0.48
N GLY A 79 15.62 4.24 1.63
CA GLY A 79 16.59 4.59 2.67
C GLY A 79 15.95 5.07 3.97
N ARG A 80 16.78 5.69 4.82
CA ARG A 80 16.35 6.23 6.12
C ARG A 80 16.05 7.71 5.99
N HIS A 81 14.78 8.08 6.12
CA HIS A 81 14.33 9.46 5.98
C HIS A 81 13.38 9.87 7.09
N ASP A 82 13.25 11.17 7.31
CA ASP A 82 12.16 11.73 8.08
C ASP A 82 10.95 11.96 7.16
N PHE A 83 9.87 11.23 7.43
CA PHE A 83 8.64 11.29 6.65
C PHE A 83 7.57 12.21 7.28
N CYS A 84 7.96 13.16 8.13
CA CYS A 84 7.04 14.10 8.78
C CYS A 84 6.10 14.79 7.77
N ALA A 85 6.63 15.23 6.62
CA ALA A 85 5.84 15.87 5.57
C ALA A 85 4.80 14.94 4.87
N LEU A 86 4.98 13.62 4.97
CA LEU A 86 4.04 12.62 4.44
C LEU A 86 3.16 12.01 5.55
N SER A 87 3.30 12.48 6.78
CA SER A 87 2.56 12.00 7.94
C SER A 87 1.33 12.85 8.18
N SER A 88 0.18 12.20 8.41
CA SER A 88 -1.02 12.88 8.93
C SER A 88 -0.93 13.15 10.43
N ALA A 89 0.09 12.64 11.12
CA ALA A 89 0.36 12.94 12.53
C ALA A 89 0.98 14.33 12.66
N SER A 90 0.23 15.37 12.31
CA SER A 90 0.59 16.75 12.63
C SER A 90 0.48 16.93 14.16
N GLY A 91 1.62 16.82 14.86
CA GLY A 91 1.75 17.16 16.28
C GLY A 91 1.84 16.00 17.29
N GLY A 92 2.08 14.76 16.86
CA GLY A 92 2.19 13.61 17.78
C GLY A 92 3.60 13.34 18.29
N GLU A 93 3.74 12.91 19.56
CA GLU A 93 4.98 12.59 20.29
C GLU A 93 5.82 11.41 19.73
N GLY A 94 5.62 10.99 18.49
CA GLY A 94 6.29 9.84 17.88
C GLY A 94 7.30 10.23 16.81
N SER A 95 8.45 9.55 16.76
CA SER A 95 9.39 9.69 15.65
C SER A 95 8.72 9.34 14.32
N THR A 96 8.91 10.18 13.31
CA THR A 96 8.49 10.00 11.90
C THR A 96 9.61 9.45 11.03
N THR A 97 10.80 9.20 11.61
CA THR A 97 11.92 8.59 10.90
C THR A 97 11.61 7.13 10.58
N ARG A 98 11.70 6.73 9.31
CA ARG A 98 11.48 5.35 8.87
C ARG A 98 12.58 4.90 7.93
N GLN A 99 12.80 3.59 7.88
CA GLN A 99 13.63 2.93 6.88
C GLN A 99 12.71 2.33 5.82
N LEU A 100 12.77 2.85 4.60
CA LEU A 100 12.12 2.24 3.44
C LEU A 100 13.11 1.31 2.75
N ILE A 101 12.75 0.03 2.63
CA ILE A 101 13.64 -1.00 2.06
C ILE A 101 13.53 -1.01 0.54
N ALA A 102 12.32 -0.87 0.01
CA ALA A 102 12.05 -0.83 -1.43
C ALA A 102 10.74 -0.06 -1.67
N LEU A 103 10.64 0.57 -2.85
CA LEU A 103 9.42 1.19 -3.36
C LEU A 103 9.41 1.05 -4.87
N GLU A 104 8.40 0.35 -5.38
CA GLU A 104 8.28 -0.02 -6.79
C GLU A 104 7.00 0.57 -7.38
N VAL A 105 7.07 0.97 -8.65
CA VAL A 105 5.94 1.55 -9.38
C VAL A 105 5.81 0.80 -10.69
N GLU A 106 4.80 -0.05 -10.82
CA GLU A 106 4.57 -0.82 -12.04
C GLU A 106 3.27 -0.42 -12.72
N LEU A 107 3.33 -0.24 -14.04
CA LEU A 107 2.16 -0.17 -14.89
C LEU A 107 1.83 -1.60 -15.32
N LEU A 108 0.65 -2.07 -14.94
CA LEU A 108 0.14 -3.35 -15.41
C LEU A 108 -0.48 -3.11 -16.78
N GLU A 109 0.21 -3.54 -17.84
CA GLU A 109 -0.40 -3.63 -19.17
C GLU A 109 -1.53 -4.67 -19.12
N GLN A 110 -2.69 -4.30 -19.67
CA GLN A 110 -3.85 -5.20 -19.79
C GLN A 110 -3.78 -5.99 -21.09
#